data_AF-A0A418YJI0-F1
#
_entry.id   AF-A0A418YJI0-F1
#
_cell.length_a   1.000
_cell.length_b   1.000
_cell.length_c   1.000
_cell.angle_alpha   90.00
_cell.angle_beta   90.00
_cell.angle_gamma   90.00
#
_symmetry.space_group_name_H-M   'P 1'
#
loop_
_entity.id
_entity.type
_entity.pdbx_description
1 polymer ?
#
loop_
_entity_poly.entity_id
_entity_poly.type
_entity_poly.pdbx_seq_one_letter_code
_entity_poly.pdbx_strand_id
1 'polypeptide(L)' 'MGSFSLMHWVIVLLVVMLLFGGGRISGLMGDVAKGIKSFKKGMADDDDVATPAKPATRLEGHRVPEQDATAATEEKTKA' A
#
# COMPACT_ATOMS: atom_id res chain seq x y z
N MET A 1 9.41 -13.86 39.32
CA MET A 1 8.80 -12.57 38.91
C MET A 1 8.81 -12.48 37.38
N GLY A 2 8.06 -13.34 36.68
CA GLY A 2 8.16 -13.51 35.21
C GLY A 2 6.79 -13.67 34.56
N SER A 3 5.78 -13.05 35.18
CA SER A 3 4.43 -13.60 35.19
C SER A 3 3.59 -13.35 33.93
N PHE A 4 4.04 -12.56 32.94
CA PHE A 4 3.18 -12.21 31.78
C PHE A 4 3.96 -11.96 30.47
N SER A 5 5.09 -12.64 30.27
CA SER A 5 6.15 -12.12 29.37
C SER A 5 5.89 -12.19 27.86
N LEU A 6 4.93 -12.96 27.37
CA LEU A 6 4.62 -13.00 25.93
C LEU A 6 3.21 -13.49 25.62
N MET A 7 2.77 -14.55 26.32
CA MET A 7 1.42 -15.10 26.14
C MET A 7 0.31 -14.11 26.51
N HIS A 8 0.53 -13.24 27.50
CA HIS A 8 -0.43 -12.19 27.85
C HIS A 8 -0.61 -11.19 26.71
N TRP A 9 0.48 -10.76 26.07
CA TRP A 9 0.42 -9.83 24.94
C TRP A 9 -0.33 -10.41 23.74
N VAL A 10 -0.19 -11.72 23.48
CA VAL A 10 -0.97 -12.41 22.44
C VAL A 10 -2.47 -12.37 22.78
N ILE A 11 -2.85 -12.66 24.03
CA ILE A 11 -4.24 -12.63 24.48
C ILE A 11 -4.82 -11.21 24.41
N VAL A 12 -4.04 -10.20 24.83
CA VAL A 12 -4.46 -8.79 24.77
C VAL A 12 -4.68 -8.35 23.32
N LEU A 13 -3.78 -8.68 22.38
CA LEU A 13 -3.99 -8.35 20.98
C LEU A 13 -5.23 -9.02 20.39
N LEU A 14 -5.50 -10.27 20.77
CA LEU A 14 -6.71 -10.97 20.34
C LEU A 14 -7.97 -10.24 20.84
N VAL A 15 -8.01 -9.86 22.12
CA VAL A 15 -9.14 -9.13 22.70
C VAL A 15 -9.32 -7.75 22.07
N VAL A 16 -8.23 -7.02 21.82
CA VAL A 16 -8.27 -5.71 21.14
C VAL A 16 -8.80 -5.86 19.71
N MET A 17 -8.36 -6.88 18.97
CA MET A 17 -8.86 -7.15 17.62
C MET A 17 -10.36 -7.46 17.60
N LEU A 18 -10.87 -8.20 18.59
CA LEU A 18 -12.30 -8.49 18.72
C LEU A 18 -13.12 -7.25 19.11
N LEU A 19 -12.63 -6.42 20.03
CA LEU A 19 -13.33 -5.22 20.51
C LEU A 19 -13.41 -4.12 19.45
N PHE A 20 -12.30 -3.86 18.75
CA PHE A 20 -12.22 -2.77 17.79
C PHE A 20 -12.64 -3.22 16.38
N GLY A 21 -12.54 -4.51 16.06
CA GLY A 21 -12.77 -5.06 14.73
C GLY A 21 -11.74 -4.60 13.70
N GLY A 22 -11.58 -5.35 12.61
CA GLY A 22 -10.58 -5.02 11.57
C GLY A 22 -10.79 -3.66 10.90
N GLY A 23 -12.03 -3.17 10.83
CA GLY A 23 -12.38 -1.93 10.13
C GLY A 23 -11.87 -0.65 10.80
N ARG A 24 -11.85 -0.59 12.14
CA ARG A 24 -11.40 0.62 12.87
C ARG A 24 -9.88 0.69 12.94
N ILE A 25 -9.21 -0.46 13.09
CA ILE A 25 -7.75 -0.55 13.19
C ILE A 25 -7.10 -0.23 11.84
N SER A 26 -7.69 -0.67 10.71
CA SER A 26 -7.09 -0.43 9.38
C SER A 26 -7.00 1.05 9.01
N GLY A 27 -8.06 1.84 9.25
CA GLY A 27 -8.04 3.29 9.00
C GLY A 27 -7.05 4.03 9.89
N LEU A 28 -7.09 3.76 11.20
CA LEU A 28 -6.19 4.38 12.18
C LEU A 28 -4.73 3.99 11.95
N MET A 29 -4.46 2.72 11.63
CA MET A 29 -3.11 2.25 11.31
C MET A 29 -2.60 2.90 10.01
N GLY A 30 -3.46 3.17 9.03
CA GLY A 30 -3.12 3.88 7.79
C GLY A 30 -2.64 5.31 8.06
N ASP A 31 -3.38 6.07 8.86
CA ASP A 31 -3.02 7.45 9.22
C ASP A 31 -1.75 7.50 10.08
N VAL A 32 -1.64 6.58 11.05
CA VAL A 32 -0.43 6.45 11.89
C VAL A 32 0.78 6.04 11.06
N ALA A 33 0.64 5.07 10.14
CA ALA A 33 1.73 4.66 9.26
C ALA A 33 2.18 5.80 8.34
N LYS A 34 1.25 6.62 7.84
CA LYS A 34 1.57 7.78 7.01
C LYS A 34 2.31 8.86 7.81
N GLY A 35 1.88 9.14 9.05
CA GLY A 35 2.56 10.03 9.97
C GLY A 35 3.99 9.59 10.29
N ILE A 36 4.17 8.31 10.65
CA ILE A 36 5.49 7.74 10.95
C ILE A 36 6.38 7.70 9.70
N LYS A 37 5.83 7.41 8.51
CA LYS A 37 6.59 7.41 7.25
C LYS A 37 7.06 8.81 6.87
N SER A 38 6.23 9.83 7.03
CA SER A 38 6.62 11.22 6.80
C SER A 38 7.64 11.70 7.84
N PHE A 39 7.50 11.28 9.10
CA PHE A 39 8.47 11.58 10.15
C PHE A 39 9.83 10.93 9.85
N LYS A 40 9.84 9.66 9.45
CA LYS A 40 11.08 8.96 9.06
C LYS A 40 11.69 9.53 7.80
N LYS A 41 10.89 9.91 6.80
CA LYS A 41 11.41 10.57 5.59
C LYS A 41 11.94 11.96 5.90
N GLY A 42 11.30 12.73 6.78
CA GLY A 42 11.80 14.05 7.20
C GLY A 42 13.12 13.95 7.97
N MET A 43 13.26 12.97 8.87
CA MET A 43 14.53 12.71 9.56
C MET A 43 15.61 12.17 8.61
N ALA A 44 15.25 11.29 7.67
CA ALA A 44 16.19 10.77 6.68
C ALA A 44 16.59 11.82 5.63
N ASP A 45 15.72 12.78 5.26
CA ASP A 45 16.09 13.87 4.35
C ASP A 45 17.19 14.78 4.94
N ASP A 46 17.23 14.90 6.28
CA ASP A 46 18.27 15.65 7.01
C ASP A 46 19.63 14.92 6.96
N ASP A 47 19.62 13.59 6.94
CA ASP A 47 20.82 12.72 6.85
C ASP A 47 21.24 12.40 5.39
N ASP A 48 20.35 12.52 4.41
CA ASP A 48 20.47 11.90 3.08
C ASP A 48 20.26 12.93 1.94
N VAL A 49 20.97 14.06 1.98
CA VAL A 49 21.07 15.03 0.86
C VAL A 49 21.79 14.43 -0.38
N ALA A 50 22.01 13.11 -0.42
CA ALA A 50 22.78 12.42 -1.45
C ALA A 50 22.14 11.11 -1.95
N THR A 51 20.82 11.05 -2.17
CA THR A 51 20.29 10.07 -3.14
C THR A 51 18.92 10.47 -3.69
N PRO A 52 18.76 10.67 -5.01
CA PRO A 52 17.45 10.74 -5.62
C PRO A 52 16.85 9.33 -5.55
N ALA A 53 15.92 9.11 -4.62
CA ALA A 53 15.17 7.88 -4.53
C ALA A 53 14.37 7.68 -5.82
N LYS A 54 14.95 6.84 -6.68
CA LYS A 54 14.40 6.19 -7.87
C LYS A 54 12.86 6.10 -7.80
N PRO A 55 12.13 6.68 -8.77
CA PRO A 55 10.69 6.50 -8.82
C PRO A 55 10.41 5.01 -8.87
N ALA A 56 9.64 4.51 -7.92
CA ALA A 56 9.14 3.16 -7.94
C ALA A 56 8.37 2.99 -9.28
N THR A 57 9.03 2.32 -10.21
CA THR A 57 8.43 1.64 -11.35
C THR A 57 7.06 1.10 -10.97
N ARG A 58 6.08 1.34 -11.84
CA ARG A 58 4.91 0.48 -12.05
C ARG A 58 3.78 0.60 -11.03
N LEU A 59 3.09 1.74 -11.08
CA LEU A 59 1.63 1.65 -11.10
C LEU A 59 1.25 1.11 -12.47
N GLU A 60 0.80 -0.13 -12.46
CA GLU A 60 0.17 -0.86 -13.55
C GLU A 60 -0.77 0.07 -14.32
N GLY A 61 -0.64 0.03 -15.65
CA GLY A 61 -1.14 1.03 -16.56
C GLY A 61 -2.62 1.37 -16.41
N HIS A 62 -2.90 2.65 -16.56
CA HIS A 62 -4.01 3.14 -17.37
C HIS A 62 -4.16 2.26 -18.64
N ARG A 63 -4.95 1.18 -18.55
CA ARG A 63 -5.60 0.63 -19.74
C ARG A 63 -6.67 1.63 -20.11
N VAL A 64 -6.31 2.55 -20.99
CA VAL A 64 -7.28 3.30 -21.77
C VAL A 64 -8.13 2.24 -22.50
N PRO A 65 -9.46 2.25 -22.38
CA PRO A 65 -10.33 1.43 -23.22
C PRO A 65 -10.30 2.04 -24.63
N GLU A 66 -9.23 1.78 -25.37
CA GLU A 66 -9.07 2.18 -26.77
C GLU A 66 -8.86 0.94 -27.62
N GLN A 67 -9.77 -0.03 -27.48
CA GLN A 67 -9.88 -1.17 -28.36
C GLN A 67 -11.36 -1.38 -28.71
N ASP A 68 -12.03 -0.33 -29.16
CA ASP A 68 -13.34 -0.43 -29.84
C ASP A 68 -13.66 0.90 -30.54
N ALA A 69 -12.78 1.30 -31.46
CA ALA A 69 -13.13 2.26 -32.50
C ALA A 69 -12.38 1.89 -33.79
N THR A 70 -13.08 1.12 -34.62
CA THR A 70 -13.17 1.37 -36.07
C THR A 70 -11.84 1.43 -36.83
N ALA A 71 -11.36 0.26 -37.26
CA ALA A 71 -10.53 0.17 -38.47
C ALA A 71 -10.80 -1.15 -39.20
N ALA A 72 -11.52 -1.02 -40.32
CA ALA A 72 -11.44 -1.90 -41.48
C ALA A 72 -11.93 -3.36 -41.29
N THR A 73 -13.25 -3.49 -41.25
CA THR A 73 -13.89 -4.45 -42.15
C THR A 73 -13.65 -3.93 -43.57
N GLU A 74 -12.66 -4.48 -44.28
CA GLU A 74 -12.62 -4.63 -45.74
C GLU A 74 -11.27 -5.23 -46.14
N GLU A 75 -11.27 -6.00 -47.22
CA GLU A 75 -10.11 -6.60 -47.89
C GLU A 75 -9.54 -7.90 -47.29
N LYS A 76 -10.09 -9.05 -47.70
CA LYS A 76 -9.47 -9.86 -48.77
C LYS A 76 -10.27 -11.15 -48.98
N THR A 77 -11.28 -11.02 -49.82
CA THR A 77 -11.87 -12.11 -50.59
C THR A 77 -10.75 -12.88 -51.29
N LYS A 78 -10.65 -14.16 -50.96
CA LYS A 78 -9.79 -15.14 -51.63
C LYS A 78 -10.32 -15.37 -53.05
N ALA A 79 -9.63 -14.77 -54.02
CA ALA A 79 -9.50 -15.32 -55.35
C ALA A 79 -8.50 -16.49 -55.32
#